data_AF-G2QGC4-F1
#
_entry.id   AF-G2QGC4-F1
#
_cell.length_a   1.000
_cell.length_b   1.000
_cell.length_c   1.000
_cell.angle_alpha   90.00
_cell.angle_beta   90.00
_cell.angle_gamma   90.00
#
_symmetry.space_group_name_H-M   'P 1'
#
loop_
_entity.id
_entity.type
_entity.pdbx_description
1 polymer ?
#
loop_
_entity_poly.entity_id
_entity_poly.type
_entity_poly.pdbx_seq_one_letter_code
_entity_poly.pdbx_strand_id
1 'polypeptide(L)'
;FASGCLLWQGLKAATGKEKDARIKEKKESSSGESLYYRILPEEFATYINYTRRLHFDEKPDYSYLRRLLRRRFAAEGFKHDNVFDWTEKRFHEM
;
A
#
# COMPACT_ATOMS: atom_id res chain seq x y z
N PHE A 1 -2.10 0.13 -7.65
CA PHE A 1 -1.78 -0.41 -6.31
C PHE A 1 -0.62 -1.40 -6.46
N ALA A 2 0.14 -1.73 -5.42
CA ALA A 2 1.34 -2.57 -5.55
C ALA A 2 1.10 -3.95 -6.18
N SER A 3 -0.12 -4.49 -6.06
CA SER A 3 -0.60 -5.73 -6.70
C SER A 3 -1.35 -5.50 -8.03
N GLY A 4 -1.32 -4.29 -8.60
CA GLY A 4 -2.12 -3.93 -9.79
C GLY A 4 -3.62 -3.72 -9.51
N CYS A 5 -4.19 -4.43 -8.53
CA CYS A 5 -5.59 -4.31 -8.12
C CYS A 5 -5.79 -4.46 -6.60
N LEU A 6 -6.88 -3.88 -6.10
CA LEU A 6 -7.37 -4.01 -4.72
C LEU A 6 -8.53 -5.00 -4.69
N LEU A 7 -8.67 -5.77 -3.61
CA LEU A 7 -9.75 -6.76 -3.50
C LEU A 7 -11.18 -6.18 -3.48
N TRP A 8 -11.31 -4.88 -3.21
CA TRP A 8 -12.59 -4.17 -3.26
C TRP A 8 -12.79 -3.38 -4.58
N GLN A 9 -11.88 -3.49 -5.55
CA GLN A 9 -12.14 -2.99 -6.90
C GLN A 9 -13.15 -3.89 -7.62
N GLY A 10 -14.02 -3.28 -8.44
CA GLY A 10 -14.98 -4.01 -9.28
C GLY A 10 -16.21 -4.54 -8.54
N LEU A 11 -16.41 -4.20 -7.26
CA LEU A 11 -17.64 -4.55 -6.53
C LEU A 11 -18.86 -3.92 -7.22
N LYS A 12 -19.77 -4.79 -7.69
CA LYS A 12 -21.06 -4.39 -8.23
C LYS A 12 -21.97 -3.94 -7.09
N ALA A 13 -22.79 -2.93 -7.31
CA ALA A 13 -23.85 -2.50 -6.41
C ALA A 13 -24.91 -1.74 -7.22
N ALA A 14 -26.15 -1.71 -6.74
CA ALA A 14 -27.24 -1.04 -7.45
C ALA A 14 -27.16 0.48 -7.31
N THR A 15 -26.60 0.98 -6.19
CA THR A 15 -26.43 2.40 -5.91
C THR A 15 -25.01 2.72 -5.42
N GLY A 16 -24.59 3.99 -5.53
CA GLY A 16 -23.30 4.43 -5.01
C GLY A 16 -23.15 4.20 -3.49
N LYS A 17 -24.21 4.45 -2.72
CA LYS A 17 -24.21 4.27 -1.25
C LYS A 17 -24.03 2.81 -0.85
N GLU A 18 -24.66 1.89 -1.58
CA GLU A 18 -24.47 0.45 -1.38
C GLU A 18 -23.05 0.00 -1.79
N LYS A 19 -22.49 0.59 -2.85
CA LYS A 19 -21.10 0.36 -3.26
C LYS A 19 -20.13 0.74 -2.16
N ASP A 20 -20.31 1.91 -1.56
CA ASP A 20 -19.46 2.41 -0.47
C ASP A 20 -19.57 1.53 0.77
N ALA A 21 -20.77 1.07 1.11
CA ALA A 21 -20.98 0.13 2.21
C ALA A 21 -20.24 -1.20 1.97
N ARG A 22 -20.33 -1.78 0.77
CA ARG A 22 -19.60 -3.01 0.40
C ARG A 22 -18.08 -2.82 0.43
N ILE A 23 -17.59 -1.67 -0.02
CA ILE A 23 -16.16 -1.33 0.05
C ILE A 23 -15.72 -1.20 1.52
N LYS A 24 -16.51 -0.53 2.36
CA LYS A 24 -16.23 -0.38 3.79
C LYS A 24 -16.11 -1.74 4.48
N GLU A 25 -17.12 -2.59 4.32
CA GLU A 25 -17.14 -3.94 4.88
C GLU A 25 -15.94 -4.77 4.41
N LYS A 26 -15.59 -4.69 3.12
CA LYS A 26 -14.42 -5.38 2.58
C LYS A 26 -13.12 -4.84 3.15
N LYS A 27 -13.01 -3.54 3.42
CA LYS A 27 -11.84 -2.92 4.07
C LYS A 27 -11.71 -3.29 5.55
N GLU A 28 -12.83 -3.43 6.25
CA GLU A 28 -12.89 -3.81 7.68
C GLU A 28 -12.57 -5.29 7.89
N SER A 29 -13.16 -6.17 7.08
CA SER A 29 -12.88 -7.62 7.11
C SER A 29 -11.46 -7.97 6.69
N SER A 30 -10.85 -7.13 5.85
CA SER A 30 -9.45 -7.26 5.45
C SER A 30 -8.53 -6.64 6.51
N SER A 31 -8.26 -7.40 7.58
CA SER A 31 -7.14 -7.09 8.47
C SER A 31 -5.86 -6.95 7.63
N GLY A 32 -4.99 -6.01 7.99
CA GLY A 32 -3.81 -5.66 7.16
C GLY A 32 -2.90 -6.86 6.91
N GLU A 33 -3.08 -7.92 7.69
CA GLU A 33 -2.32 -9.15 7.69
C GLU A 33 -2.77 -10.18 6.64
N SER A 34 -4.06 -10.33 6.36
CA SER A 34 -4.51 -11.42 5.46
C SER A 34 -4.35 -11.08 3.98
N LEU A 35 -4.50 -9.81 3.60
CA LEU A 35 -4.59 -9.42 2.19
C LEU A 35 -3.25 -9.28 1.49
N TYR A 36 -2.24 -8.79 2.21
CA TYR A 36 -1.00 -8.29 1.59
C TYR A 36 0.20 -9.19 1.85
N TYR A 37 0.18 -10.03 2.88
CA TYR A 37 1.33 -10.87 3.25
C TYR A 37 1.75 -11.88 2.18
N ARG A 38 0.85 -12.30 1.28
CA ARG A 38 1.23 -13.22 0.18
C ARG A 38 1.96 -12.54 -0.98
N ILE A 39 1.95 -11.21 -1.07
CA ILE A 39 2.41 -10.47 -2.26
C ILE A 39 3.39 -9.36 -1.91
N LEU A 40 3.26 -8.75 -0.72
CA LEU A 40 4.05 -7.61 -0.30
C LEU A 40 4.93 -7.96 0.92
N PRO A 41 6.12 -7.31 1.03
CA PRO A 41 6.94 -7.41 2.23
C PRO A 41 6.20 -7.02 3.52
N GLU A 42 6.61 -7.61 4.64
CA GLU A 42 5.98 -7.40 5.96
C GLU A 42 6.00 -5.93 6.42
N GLU A 43 6.93 -5.13 5.92
CA GLU A 43 7.03 -3.70 6.18
C GLU A 43 5.77 -2.94 5.73
N PHE A 44 5.10 -3.40 4.66
CA PHE A 44 3.85 -2.80 4.21
C PHE A 44 2.71 -3.09 5.20
N ALA A 45 2.64 -4.30 5.74
CA ALA A 45 1.65 -4.63 6.77
C ALA A 45 1.91 -3.83 8.06
N THR A 46 3.18 -3.70 8.45
CA THR A 46 3.59 -2.88 9.59
C THR A 46 3.18 -1.41 9.40
N TYR A 47 3.40 -0.84 8.21
CA TYR A 47 2.95 0.50 7.85
C TYR A 47 1.43 0.65 7.98
N ILE A 48 0.65 -0.26 7.38
CA ILE A 48 -0.82 -0.21 7.39
C ILE A 48 -1.34 -0.34 8.83
N ASN A 49 -0.81 -1.28 9.60
CA ASN A 49 -1.20 -1.50 10.99
C ASN A 49 -0.85 -0.29 11.87
N TYR A 50 0.30 0.36 11.65
CA TYR A 50 0.63 1.61 12.31
C TYR A 50 -0.42 2.69 12.01
N THR A 51 -0.73 2.93 10.74
CA THR A 51 -1.70 3.99 10.36
C THR A 51 -3.12 3.74 10.87
N ARG A 52 -3.54 2.47 11.02
CA ARG A 52 -4.86 2.11 11.55
C ARG A 52 -4.96 2.26 13.07
N ARG A 53 -3.83 2.28 13.78
CA ARG A 53 -3.78 2.39 15.25
C ARG A 53 -3.65 3.83 15.74
N LEU A 54 -3.32 4.77 14.85
CA LEU A 54 -3.23 6.18 15.21
C LEU A 54 -4.56 6.70 15.77
N HIS A 55 -4.48 7.43 16.87
CA HIS A 55 -5.63 8.19 17.35
C HIS A 55 -5.95 9.35 16.39
N PHE A 56 -7.17 9.88 16.50
CA PHE A 56 -7.68 10.92 15.60
C PHE A 56 -6.80 12.18 15.56
N ASP A 57 -6.24 12.56 16.71
CA ASP A 57 -5.38 13.73 16.92
C ASP A 57 -3.88 13.38 17.00
N GLU A 58 -3.53 12.10 16.89
CA GLU A 58 -2.14 11.66 16.99
C GLU A 58 -1.35 12.02 15.73
N LYS A 59 -0.20 12.67 15.94
CA LYS A 59 0.72 12.98 14.85
C LYS A 59 1.51 11.74 14.44
N PRO A 60 1.45 11.29 13.18
CA PRO A 60 2.25 10.16 12.71
C PRO A 60 3.75 10.42 12.83
N ASP A 61 4.52 9.41 13.23
CA ASP A 61 5.97 9.42 13.11
C ASP A 61 6.38 9.13 11.65
N TYR A 62 6.36 10.18 10.84
CA TYR A 62 6.77 10.12 9.43
C TYR A 62 8.23 9.65 9.25
N SER A 63 9.10 9.93 10.22
CA SER A 63 10.51 9.52 10.17
C SER A 63 10.65 8.01 10.31
N TYR A 64 9.91 7.41 11.25
CA TYR A 64 9.79 5.96 11.39
C TYR A 64 9.22 5.31 10.14
N LEU A 65 8.09 5.81 9.64
CA LEU A 65 7.42 5.24 8.45
C LEU A 65 8.29 5.28 7.19
N ARG A 66 9.01 6.39 6.96
CA ARG A 66 9.96 6.49 5.84
C ARG A 66 11.14 5.53 6.00
N ARG A 67 11.67 5.41 7.22
CA ARG A 67 12.79 4.52 7.53
C ARG A 67 12.43 3.05 7.35
N LEU A 68 11.20 2.65 7.69
CA LEU A 68 10.68 1.31 7.48
C LEU A 68 10.79 0.89 6.00
N LEU A 69 10.25 1.70 5.09
CA LEU A 69 10.29 1.40 3.65
C LEU A 69 11.71 1.51 3.07
N ARG A 70 12.51 2.49 3.51
CA ARG A 70 13.91 2.64 3.06
C ARG A 70 14.79 1.46 3.46
N ARG A 71 14.58 0.90 4.66
CA ARG A 71 15.31 -0.29 5.11
C ARG A 71 14.99 -1.47 4.20
N ARG A 72 13.71 -1.69 3.87
CA ARG A 72 13.34 -2.75 2.94
C ARG A 72 13.95 -2.54 1.56
N PHE A 73 13.87 -1.31 1.04
CA PHE A 73 14.47 -0.94 -0.25
C PHE A 73 15.98 -1.23 -0.31
N ALA A 74 16.72 -0.88 0.74
CA ALA A 74 18.15 -1.17 0.83
C ALA A 74 18.45 -2.66 1.01
N ALA A 75 17.61 -3.41 1.73
CA ALA A 75 17.76 -4.85 1.93
C ALA A 75 17.59 -5.65 0.62
N GLU A 76 16.77 -5.15 -0.31
CA GLU A 76 16.63 -5.69 -1.67
C GLU A 76 17.78 -5.27 -2.61
N GLY A 77 18.74 -4.47 -2.12
CA GLY A 77 19.90 -4.02 -2.90
C GLY A 77 19.63 -2.88 -3.87
N PHE A 78 18.45 -2.25 -3.80
CA PHE A 78 18.12 -1.12 -4.67
C PHE A 78 18.93 0.13 -4.33
N LYS A 79 19.23 0.93 -5.35
CA LYS A 79 19.95 2.20 -5.24
C LYS A 79 18.99 3.37 -5.34
N HIS A 80 19.27 4.43 -4.60
CA HIS A 80 18.47 5.65 -4.66
C HIS A 80 18.98 6.57 -5.78
N ASP A 81 18.89 6.10 -7.03
CA ASP A 81 19.39 6.75 -8.24
C ASP A 81 18.31 7.55 -9.00
N ASN A 82 17.07 7.55 -8.49
CA ASN A 82 15.89 8.14 -9.13
C ASN A 82 15.54 7.50 -10.48
N VAL A 83 15.95 6.25 -10.71
CA VAL A 83 15.49 5.43 -11.84
C VAL A 83 14.21 4.70 -11.43
N PHE A 84 13.15 4.91 -12.19
CA PHE A 84 11.84 4.32 -12.02
C PHE A 84 11.40 3.59 -13.30
N ASP A 85 10.38 2.74 -13.23
CA ASP A 85 9.86 1.97 -14.37
C ASP A 85 9.54 2.83 -15.60
N TRP A 86 9.12 4.08 -15.41
CA TRP A 86 8.82 5.02 -16.50
C TRP A 86 10.03 5.84 -16.97
N THR A 87 11.15 5.87 -16.23
CA THR A 87 12.38 6.53 -16.68
C THR A 87 13.22 5.60 -17.55
N GLU A 88 13.23 4.29 -17.29
CA GLU A 88 13.96 3.32 -18.12
C GLU A 88 13.37 3.17 -19.53
N LYS A 89 12.04 3.25 -19.66
CA LYS A 89 11.36 3.20 -20.97
C LYS A 89 11.84 4.29 -21.92
N ARG A 90 12.23 5.45 -21.41
CA ARG A 90 12.75 6.57 -22.25
C ARG A 90 14.14 6.29 -22.83
N PHE A 91 14.90 5.34 -22.29
CA PHE A 91 16.22 4.97 -22.80
C PHE A 91 16.17 3.86 -23.87
N HIS A 92 15.11 3.05 -23.89
CA HIS A 92 14.94 1.96 -24.87
C HIS A 92 14.01 2.31 -26.05
N GLU A 93 13.33 3.47 -25.99
CA GLU A 93 12.51 4.03 -27.07
C GLU A 93 13.26 5.11 -27.89
N MET A 94 14.59 5.24 -27.70
CA MET A 94 15.49 6.05 -28.54
C MET A 94 16.40 5.17 -29.38
#